data_AF-A0A924HEG7-F1
#
_entry.id   AF-A0A924HEG7-F1
#
_cell.length_a   1.000
_cell.length_b   1.000
_cell.length_c   1.000
_cell.angle_alpha   90.00
_cell.angle_beta   90.00
_cell.angle_gamma   90.00
#
_symmetry.space_group_name_H-M   'P 1'
#
loop_
_entity.id
_entity.type
_entity.pdbx_description
1 polymer ?
#
loop_
_entity_poly.entity_id
_entity_poly.type
_entity_poly.pdbx_seq_one_letter_code
_entity_poly.pdbx_strand_id
1 'polypeptide(L)'
;MGRLLRLSLFQVTVGMSAALMVGTLNRVMIVELGVAAWLVALMVAIPLLVAPFRAVTGFRSDTHRSAFGWRRVPYIWTGTMLQFAGLAFMPFALLVLTGQGEIRTPDWLNQAIAGLSFLMVGIGL
;
A
#
# COMPACT_ATOMS: atom_id res chain seq x y z
N MET A 1 -25.07 -7.88 -15.95
CA MET A 1 -24.40 -8.50 -14.79
C MET A 1 -22.87 -8.36 -14.80
N GLY A 2 -22.17 -8.56 -15.92
CA GLY A 2 -20.68 -8.51 -15.94
C GLY A 2 -20.03 -7.21 -15.45
N ARG A 3 -20.64 -6.04 -15.65
CA ARG A 3 -20.11 -4.75 -15.14
C ARG A 3 -20.10 -4.68 -13.60
N LEU A 4 -21.16 -5.16 -12.96
CA LEU A 4 -21.28 -5.17 -11.50
C LEU A 4 -20.27 -6.15 -10.89
N LEU A 5 -20.12 -7.34 -11.49
CA LEU A 5 -19.12 -8.32 -11.09
C LEU A 5 -17.70 -7.78 -11.20
N ARG A 6 -17.35 -7.06 -12.28
CA ARG A 6 -16.01 -6.47 -12.42
C ARG A 6 -15.73 -5.39 -11.37
N LEU A 7 -16.73 -4.56 -11.06
CA LEU A 7 -16.61 -3.53 -10.02
C LEU A 7 -16.50 -4.16 -8.63
N SER A 8 -17.29 -5.21 -8.33
CA SER A 8 -17.23 -5.89 -7.04
C SER A 8 -15.92 -6.65 -6.85
N LEU A 9 -15.41 -7.33 -7.87
CA LEU A 9 -14.13 -8.04 -7.80
C LEU A 9 -12.97 -7.08 -7.51
N PHE A 10 -12.96 -5.90 -8.13
CA PHE A 10 -11.97 -4.86 -7.84
C PHE A 10 -12.08 -4.35 -6.39
N GLN A 11 -13.31 -4.14 -5.89
CA GLN A 11 -13.51 -3.70 -4.50
C GLN A 11 -13.12 -4.78 -3.49
N VAL A 12 -13.36 -6.05 -3.80
CA VAL A 12 -12.94 -7.18 -2.94
C VAL A 12 -11.42 -7.22 -2.82
N THR A 13 -10.66 -7.04 -3.91
CA THR A 13 -9.18 -7.05 -3.84
C THR A 13 -8.62 -5.88 -3.04
N VAL A 14 -9.20 -4.69 -3.19
CA VAL A 14 -8.85 -3.49 -2.40
C VAL A 14 -9.16 -3.74 -0.92
N GLY A 15 -10.35 -4.29 -0.62
CA GLY A 15 -10.77 -4.62 0.74
C GLY A 15 -9.88 -5.67 1.42
N MET A 16 -9.49 -6.72 0.71
CA MET A 16 -8.56 -7.73 1.23
C MET A 16 -7.20 -7.12 1.56
N SER A 17 -6.66 -6.28 0.68
CA SER A 17 -5.38 -5.59 0.91
C SER A 17 -5.44 -4.67 2.13
N ALA A 18 -6.54 -3.91 2.27
CA ALA A 18 -6.76 -3.05 3.42
C ALA A 18 -6.91 -3.84 4.74
N ALA A 19 -7.63 -4.96 4.72
CA ALA A 19 -7.81 -5.83 5.87
C ALA A 19 -6.48 -6.43 6.35
N LEU A 20 -5.61 -6.86 5.43
CA LEU A 20 -4.26 -7.33 5.76
C LEU A 20 -3.42 -6.22 6.39
N MET A 21 -3.46 -5.01 5.82
CA MET A 21 -2.61 -3.92 6.28
C MET A 21 -3.04 -3.36 7.65
N VAL A 22 -4.35 -3.19 7.87
CA VAL A 22 -4.88 -2.60 9.11
C VAL A 22 -5.07 -3.65 10.21
N GLY A 23 -5.39 -4.90 9.84
CA GLY A 23 -5.66 -5.98 10.79
C GLY A 23 -4.43 -6.83 11.07
N THR A 24 -4.06 -7.70 10.13
CA THR A 24 -3.05 -8.75 10.36
C THR A 24 -1.67 -8.16 10.62
N LEU A 25 -1.23 -7.22 9.79
CA LEU A 25 0.12 -6.65 9.91
C LEU A 25 0.25 -5.74 11.14
N ASN A 26 -0.75 -4.91 11.42
CA ASN A 26 -0.75 -4.09 12.64
C ASN A 26 -0.57 -4.96 13.90
N ARG A 27 -1.31 -6.08 13.99
CA ARG A 27 -1.20 -7.03 15.10
C ARG A 27 0.15 -7.76 15.13
N VAL A 28 0.62 -8.28 13.99
CA VAL A 28 1.91 -8.99 13.90
C VAL A 28 3.07 -8.06 14.25
N MET A 29 3.08 -6.82 13.75
CA MET A 29 4.14 -5.86 14.04
C MET A 29 4.23 -5.51 15.52
N ILE A 30 3.10 -5.30 16.20
CA ILE A 30 3.08 -4.93 17.62
C ILE A 30 3.35 -6.16 18.51
N VAL A 31 2.66 -7.27 18.27
CA VAL A 31 2.65 -8.42 19.19
C VAL A 31 3.79 -9.39 18.92
N GLU A 32 4.08 -9.70 17.66
CA GLU A 32 5.05 -10.74 17.29
C GLU A 32 6.44 -10.14 17.05
N LEU A 33 6.52 -9.00 16.38
CA LEU A 33 7.79 -8.33 16.07
C LEU A 33 8.23 -7.33 17.15
N GLY A 34 7.38 -7.05 18.15
CA GLY A 34 7.70 -6.15 19.26
C GLY A 34 7.91 -4.69 18.84
N VAL A 35 7.42 -4.28 17.67
CA VAL A 35 7.55 -2.91 17.17
C VAL A 35 6.67 -1.98 18.01
N ALA A 36 7.23 -0.83 18.39
CA ALA A 36 6.51 0.14 19.21
C ALA A 36 5.21 0.61 18.52
N ALA A 37 4.09 0.56 19.25
CA ALA A 37 2.76 0.82 18.69
C ALA A 37 2.62 2.21 18.06
N TRP A 38 3.31 3.24 18.59
CA TRP A 38 3.31 4.58 18.02
C TRP A 38 3.91 4.62 16.60
N LEU A 39 4.92 3.79 16.35
CA LEU A 39 5.60 3.71 15.06
C LEU A 39 4.74 2.97 14.03
N VAL A 40 4.11 1.87 14.44
CA VAL A 40 3.13 1.16 13.60
C VAL A 40 1.95 2.06 13.26
N ALA A 41 1.43 2.82 14.23
CA ALA A 41 0.34 3.77 14.01
C ALA A 41 0.70 4.85 12.98
N LEU A 42 1.93 5.40 13.03
CA LEU A 42 2.43 6.32 12.01
C LEU A 42 2.46 5.68 10.62
N MET A 43 2.95 4.45 10.50
CA MET A 43 3.01 3.72 9.23
C MET A 43 1.62 3.44 8.64
N VAL A 44 0.67 2.99 9.47
CA VAL A 44 -0.72 2.71 9.06
C VAL A 44 -1.48 4.00 8.72
N ALA A 45 -1.11 5.14 9.30
CA ALA A 45 -1.68 6.43 8.96
C ALA A 45 -1.28 6.92 7.55
N ILE A 46 -0.14 6.46 6.99
CA ILE A 46 0.35 6.90 5.68
C ILE A 46 -0.70 6.67 4.56
N PRO A 47 -1.26 5.46 4.35
CA PRO A 47 -2.35 5.25 3.38
C PRO A 47 -3.54 6.19 3.56
N LEU A 48 -3.90 6.50 4.81
CA LEU A 48 -5.00 7.44 5.09
C LEU A 48 -4.63 8.87 4.69
N LEU A 49 -3.40 9.30 4.94
CA LEU A 49 -2.90 10.62 4.54
C LEU A 49 -2.81 10.77 3.01
N VAL A 50 -2.58 9.68 2.30
CA VAL A 50 -2.55 9.66 0.83
C VAL A 50 -3.96 9.67 0.22
N ALA A 51 -4.99 9.30 0.99
CA ALA A 51 -6.35 9.16 0.48
C ALA A 51 -6.92 10.38 -0.27
N PRO A 52 -6.70 11.64 0.15
CA PRO A 52 -7.19 12.82 -0.57
C PRO A 52 -6.55 12.98 -1.96
N PHE A 53 -5.29 12.59 -2.13
CA PHE A 53 -4.62 12.64 -3.43
C PHE A 53 -5.28 11.70 -4.45
N ARG A 54 -5.98 10.65 -3.99
CA ARG A 54 -6.74 9.74 -4.87
C ARG A 54 -7.92 10.41 -5.55
N ALA A 55 -8.56 11.39 -4.90
CA ALA A 55 -9.62 12.16 -5.52
C ALA A 55 -9.06 13.01 -6.68
N VAL A 56 -7.85 13.57 -6.50
CA VAL A 56 -7.17 14.37 -7.53
C VAL A 56 -6.72 13.50 -8.71
N THR A 57 -6.11 12.34 -8.45
CA THR A 57 -5.73 11.40 -9.51
C THR A 57 -6.94 10.85 -10.24
N GLY A 58 -8.06 10.61 -9.55
CA GLY A 58 -9.36 10.27 -10.14
C GLY A 58 -9.85 11.32 -11.12
N PHE A 59 -9.87 12.61 -10.72
CA PHE A 59 -10.27 13.71 -11.60
C PHE A 59 -9.37 13.84 -12.84
N ARG A 60 -8.04 13.67 -12.66
CA ARG A 60 -7.09 13.63 -13.78
C ARG A 60 -7.36 12.47 -14.72
N SER A 61 -7.66 11.28 -14.20
CA SER A 61 -7.99 10.09 -15.02
C SER A 61 -9.26 10.27 -15.86
N ASP A 62 -10.20 11.10 -15.40
CA ASP A 62 -11.47 11.34 -16.08
C ASP A 62 -11.34 12.35 -17.23
N THR A 63 -10.44 13.31 -17.06
CA THR A 63 -10.18 14.42 -18.01
C THR A 63 -9.11 14.06 -19.05
N HIS A 64 -8.25 13.08 -18.76
CA HIS A 64 -7.17 12.67 -19.65
C HIS A 64 -7.69 12.06 -20.96
N ARG A 65 -7.37 12.68 -22.11
CA ARG A 65 -7.56 12.09 -23.43
C ARG A 65 -6.29 11.32 -23.82
N SER A 66 -6.33 10.00 -23.71
CA SER A 66 -5.24 9.14 -24.18
C SER A 66 -5.21 9.08 -25.70
N ALA A 67 -4.02 9.18 -26.28
CA ALA A 67 -3.78 9.05 -27.72
C ALA A 67 -4.21 7.67 -28.28
N PHE A 68 -4.30 6.64 -27.42
CA PHE A 68 -4.68 5.27 -27.77
C PHE A 68 -6.13 4.91 -27.42
N GLY A 69 -6.95 5.88 -26.98
CA GLY A 69 -8.34 5.66 -26.53
C GLY A 69 -8.47 5.08 -25.12
N TRP A 70 -7.36 4.82 -24.42
CA TRP A 70 -7.34 4.24 -23.07
C TRP A 70 -7.47 5.31 -21.99
N ARG A 71 -8.70 5.59 -21.54
CA ARG A 71 -8.95 6.70 -20.61
C ARG A 71 -8.47 6.42 -19.17
N ARG A 72 -8.90 5.31 -18.57
CA ARG A 72 -8.70 5.02 -17.13
C ARG A 72 -7.78 3.82 -16.83
N VAL A 73 -7.50 2.98 -17.83
CA VAL A 73 -6.75 1.72 -17.68
C VAL A 73 -5.30 1.94 -17.20
N PRO A 74 -4.52 2.90 -17.74
CA PRO A 74 -3.14 3.11 -17.29
C PRO A 74 -3.07 3.49 -15.81
N TYR A 75 -3.97 4.37 -15.35
CA TYR A 75 -4.00 4.82 -13.95
C TYR A 75 -4.36 3.68 -12.98
N ILE A 76 -5.37 2.87 -13.31
CA ILE A 76 -5.76 1.71 -12.49
C ILE A 76 -4.61 0.69 -12.45
N TRP A 77 -4.00 0.41 -13.61
CA TRP A 77 -2.90 -0.54 -13.69
C TRP A 77 -1.69 -0.08 -12.87
N THR A 78 -1.27 1.17 -13.02
CA THR A 78 -0.16 1.74 -12.24
C THR A 78 -0.43 1.67 -10.73
N GLY A 79 -1.65 1.99 -10.28
CA GLY A 79 -2.05 1.85 -8.88
C GLY A 79 -1.93 0.40 -8.40
N THR A 80 -2.50 -0.56 -9.15
CA THR A 80 -2.44 -1.98 -8.78
C THR A 80 -1.03 -2.56 -8.80
N MET A 81 -0.16 -2.11 -9.72
CA MET A 81 1.25 -2.52 -9.74
C MET A 81 2.01 -1.95 -8.55
N LEU A 82 1.74 -0.72 -8.14
CA LEU A 82 2.36 -0.11 -6.96
C LEU A 82 1.89 -0.79 -5.67
N GLN A 83 0.59 -1.13 -5.58
CA GLN A 83 0.04 -1.92 -4.48
C GLN A 83 0.72 -3.29 -4.40
N PHE A 84 0.84 -3.97 -5.54
CA PHE A 84 1.51 -5.27 -5.62
C PHE A 84 2.98 -5.17 -5.20
N ALA A 85 3.72 -4.16 -5.70
CA ALA A 85 5.11 -3.93 -5.31
C ALA A 85 5.24 -3.65 -3.80
N GLY A 86 4.33 -2.85 -3.24
CA GLY A 86 4.23 -2.59 -1.81
C GLY A 86 4.06 -3.87 -0.99
N LEU A 87 3.05 -4.66 -1.32
CA LEU A 87 2.75 -5.91 -0.61
C LEU A 87 3.85 -6.97 -0.78
N ALA A 88 4.46 -7.07 -1.98
CA ALA A 88 5.55 -8.01 -2.24
C ALA A 88 6.84 -7.63 -1.49
N PHE A 89 7.10 -6.34 -1.33
CA PHE A 89 8.27 -5.84 -0.62
C PHE A 89 8.11 -5.85 0.92
N MET A 90 6.85 -5.81 1.40
CA MET A 90 6.51 -5.66 2.81
C MET A 90 7.14 -6.71 3.74
N PRO A 91 7.13 -8.02 3.45
CA PRO A 91 7.73 -9.02 4.34
C PRO A 91 9.23 -8.79 4.55
N PHE A 92 9.93 -8.38 3.50
CA PHE A 92 11.36 -8.05 3.57
C PHE A 92 11.59 -6.79 4.38
N ALA A 93 10.76 -5.76 4.19
CA ALA A 93 10.83 -4.54 4.97
C ALA A 93 10.60 -4.77 6.47
N LEU A 94 9.69 -5.68 6.83
CA LEU A 94 9.43 -6.07 8.22
C LEU A 94 10.58 -6.91 8.83
N LEU A 95 11.19 -7.79 8.05
CA LEU A 95 12.36 -8.56 8.48
C LEU A 95 13.57 -7.65 8.75
N VAL A 96 13.75 -6.61 7.94
CA VAL A 96 14.79 -5.60 8.17
C VAL A 96 14.46 -4.76 9.42
N LEU A 97 13.18 -4.49 9.68
CA LEU A 97 12.72 -3.74 10.86
C LEU A 97 12.97 -4.48 12.19
N THR A 98 12.95 -5.82 12.20
CA THR A 98 13.21 -6.61 13.42
C THR A 98 14.69 -6.65 13.80
N GLY A 99 15.58 -6.08 12.98
CA GLY A 99 17.02 -6.08 13.23
C GLY A 99 17.67 -7.47 13.09
N GLN A 100 16.95 -8.45 12.56
CA GLN A 100 17.46 -9.82 12.33
C GLN A 100 18.11 -10.00 10.95
N GLY A 101 18.28 -8.93 10.18
CA GLY A 101 18.98 -8.98 8.90
C GLY A 101 20.48 -9.27 9.07
N GLU A 102 21.04 -10.05 8.14
CA GLU A 102 22.50 -10.31 8.10
C GLU A 102 23.32 -9.01 7.93
N ILE A 103 22.73 -8.00 7.30
CA ILE A 103 23.33 -6.69 7.09
C ILE A 103 22.82 -5.74 8.19
N ARG A 104 23.73 -5.29 9.07
CA ARG A 104 23.43 -4.24 10.05
C ARG A 104 23.24 -2.90 9.35
N THR A 105 22.00 -2.48 9.21
CA THR A 105 21.59 -1.16 8.73
C THR A 105 21.16 -0.28 9.89
N PRO A 106 21.28 1.07 9.78
CA PRO A 106 20.79 1.99 10.79
C PRO A 106 19.28 1.86 11.03
N ASP A 107 18.83 1.97 12.29
CA ASP A 107 17.41 1.80 12.65
C ASP A 107 16.46 2.74 11.90
N TRP A 108 16.87 3.99 11.67
CA TRP A 108 16.09 4.97 10.92
C TRP A 108 15.87 4.54 9.46
N LEU A 109 16.84 3.86 8.86
CA LEU A 109 16.75 3.36 7.49
C LEU A 109 15.75 2.19 7.41
N ASN A 110 15.77 1.31 8.41
CA ASN A 110 14.85 0.18 8.50
C ASN A 110 13.40 0.67 8.64
N GLN A 111 13.19 1.69 9.46
CA GLN A 111 11.90 2.36 9.61
C GLN A 111 11.47 3.06 8.32
N ALA A 112 12.39 3.71 7.60
CA ALA A 112 12.10 4.35 6.32
C ALA A 112 11.69 3.33 5.24
N ILE A 113 12.37 2.18 5.16
CA ILE A 113 12.07 1.10 4.22
C ILE A 113 10.69 0.48 4.52
N ALA A 114 10.40 0.23 5.80
CA ALA A 114 9.07 -0.22 6.23
C ALA A 114 8.00 0.82 5.87
N GLY A 115 8.21 2.10 6.21
CA GLY A 115 7.29 3.18 5.87
C GLY A 115 7.06 3.33 4.36
N LEU A 116 8.10 3.14 3.54
CA LEU A 116 8.01 3.15 2.09
C LEU A 116 7.11 2.03 1.57
N SER A 117 7.18 0.82 2.15
CA SER A 117 6.28 -0.27 1.74
C SER A 117 4.82 0.06 2.01
N PHE A 118 4.49 0.60 3.20
CA PHE A 118 3.15 1.10 3.53
C PHE A 118 2.70 2.24 2.61
N LEU A 119 3.61 3.15 2.27
CA LEU A 119 3.34 4.24 1.32
C LEU A 119 3.00 3.71 -0.08
N MET A 120 3.76 2.75 -0.59
CA MET A 120 3.49 2.13 -1.90
C MET A 120 2.14 1.43 -1.93
N VAL A 121 1.80 0.65 -0.90
CA VAL A 121 0.48 0.02 -0.79
C VAL A 121 -0.62 1.08 -0.69
N GLY A 122 -0.40 2.14 0.11
CA GLY A 122 -1.34 3.23 0.31
C GLY A 122 -1.63 4.07 -0.94
N ILE A 123 -0.62 4.32 -1.78
CA ILE A 123 -0.81 5.00 -3.08
C ILE A 123 -1.51 4.08 -4.08
N GLY A 124 -1.29 2.77 -3.99
CA GLY A 124 -1.88 1.79 -4.90
C GLY A 124 -3.33 1.40 -4.60
N LEU A 125 -3.78 1.60 -3.35
CA LEU A 125 -5.18 1.43 -2.90
C LEU A 125 -6.10 2.53 -3.44
#